data_AF-A0A2G1X253-F1
#
_entry.id   AF-A0A2G1X253-F1
#
_cell.length_a   1.000
_cell.length_b   1.000
_cell.length_c   1.000
_cell.angle_alpha   90.00
_cell.angle_beta   90.00
_cell.angle_gamma   90.00
#
_symmetry.space_group_name_H-M   'P 1'
#
loop_
_entity.id
_entity.type
_entity.pdbx_description
1 polymer ?
#
loop_
_entity_poly.entity_id
_entity_poly.type
_entity_poly.pdbx_seq_one_letter_code
_entity_poly.pdbx_strand_id
1 'polypeptide(L)'
;MNGGERGATAERGQSEVLGTVLLLGLTVAVVGITVALGATALDDSQRTADIQRVEGAMTQVDSKASLVAHGGSPSQRLRLDPGRNADLRVDEGAGSMRIEVETENGTYTNETTLGAIIYERGDDVIAYQGGGVWRANPDGARMVSPPEFHYRGDTLT
;
A
#
# COMPACT_ATOMS: atom_id res chain seq x y z
N MET A 1 -44.50 -74.10 21.06
CA MET A 1 -43.28 -74.10 20.22
C MET A 1 -42.79 -72.67 20.09
N ASN A 2 -41.46 -72.54 20.03
CA ASN A 2 -40.61 -71.39 20.32
C ASN A 2 -40.26 -70.60 19.03
N GLY A 3 -39.83 -69.34 19.17
CA GLY A 3 -39.23 -68.46 18.15
C GLY A 3 -39.58 -66.99 18.49
N GLY A 4 -38.70 -66.13 19.01
CA GLY A 4 -37.35 -65.78 18.54
C GLY A 4 -37.50 -64.86 17.32
N GLU A 5 -36.95 -63.64 17.19
CA GLU A 5 -35.75 -62.97 17.72
C GLU A 5 -35.93 -61.44 17.54
N ARG A 6 -35.67 -60.60 18.54
CA ARG A 6 -34.47 -59.72 18.70
C ARG A 6 -34.05 -58.94 17.44
N GLY A 7 -34.40 -57.64 17.37
CA GLY A 7 -33.87 -56.73 16.33
C GLY A 7 -33.78 -55.25 16.69
N ALA A 8 -34.62 -54.69 17.58
CA ALA A 8 -34.81 -53.24 17.65
C ALA A 8 -33.79 -52.42 18.51
N THR A 9 -32.70 -53.02 18.99
CA THR A 9 -31.77 -52.32 19.93
C THR A 9 -30.48 -51.82 19.26
N ALA A 10 -30.07 -52.39 18.14
CA ALA A 10 -28.77 -52.06 17.51
C ALA A 10 -28.78 -50.72 16.73
N GLU A 11 -29.90 -50.36 16.11
CA GLU A 11 -30.00 -49.14 15.28
C GLU A 11 -30.03 -47.85 16.10
N ARG A 12 -30.51 -47.90 17.36
CA ARG A 12 -30.48 -46.74 18.26
C ARG A 12 -29.06 -46.38 18.73
N GLY A 13 -28.18 -47.37 18.91
CA GLY A 13 -26.79 -47.15 19.29
C GLY A 13 -25.95 -46.52 18.16
N GLN A 14 -26.32 -46.75 16.90
CA GLN A 14 -25.67 -46.10 15.75
C GLN A 14 -26.12 -44.65 15.56
N SER A 15 -27.41 -44.36 15.74
CA SER A 15 -27.94 -43.00 15.65
C SER A 15 -27.34 -42.05 16.70
N GLU A 16 -27.00 -42.56 17.88
CA GLU A 16 -26.29 -41.78 18.92
C GLU A 16 -24.90 -41.33 18.43
N VAL A 17 -24.11 -42.28 17.92
CA VAL A 17 -22.74 -42.00 17.43
C VAL A 17 -22.77 -41.09 16.21
N LEU A 18 -23.67 -41.34 15.24
CA LEU A 18 -23.84 -40.46 14.08
C LEU A 18 -24.25 -39.04 14.49
N GLY A 19 -25.15 -38.91 15.46
CA GLY A 19 -25.57 -37.62 15.99
C GLY A 19 -24.41 -36.87 16.64
N THR A 20 -23.58 -37.53 17.44
CA THR A 20 -22.41 -36.91 18.07
C THR A 20 -21.37 -36.48 17.03
N VAL A 21 -21.09 -37.32 16.03
CA VAL A 21 -20.12 -36.99 14.96
C VAL A 21 -20.61 -35.81 14.13
N LEU A 22 -21.90 -35.75 13.79
CA LEU A 22 -22.48 -34.62 13.06
C LEU A 22 -22.43 -33.33 13.87
N LEU A 23 -22.75 -33.37 15.17
CA LEU A 23 -22.64 -32.21 16.04
C LEU A 23 -21.18 -31.72 16.16
N LEU A 24 -20.23 -32.64 16.30
CA LEU A 24 -18.82 -32.30 16.41
C LEU A 24 -18.27 -31.76 15.08
N GLY A 25 -18.72 -32.31 13.95
CA GLY A 25 -18.40 -31.78 12.62
C GLY A 25 -18.97 -30.37 12.42
N LEU A 26 -20.21 -30.13 12.84
CA LEU A 26 -20.86 -28.83 12.76
C LEU A 26 -20.15 -27.78 13.62
N THR A 27 -19.76 -28.12 14.86
CA THR A 27 -19.05 -27.17 15.74
C THR A 27 -17.69 -26.80 15.16
N VAL A 28 -16.93 -27.78 14.65
CA VAL A 28 -15.64 -27.51 13.99
C VAL A 28 -15.83 -26.63 12.76
N ALA A 29 -16.87 -26.87 11.95
CA ALA A 29 -17.17 -26.05 10.78
C ALA A 29 -17.49 -24.59 11.17
N VAL A 30 -18.35 -24.38 12.17
CA VAL A 30 -18.73 -23.03 12.66
C VAL A 30 -17.52 -22.29 13.23
N VAL A 31 -16.72 -22.95 14.06
CA VAL A 31 -15.48 -22.36 14.61
C VAL A 31 -14.52 -21.99 13.49
N GLY A 32 -14.33 -22.87 12.50
CA GLY A 32 -13.47 -22.62 11.35
C GLY A 32 -13.88 -21.38 10.56
N ILE A 33 -15.18 -21.26 10.23
CA ILE A 33 -15.72 -20.09 9.51
C ILE A 33 -15.51 -18.81 10.33
N THR A 34 -15.76 -18.86 11.64
CA THR A 34 -15.62 -17.71 12.53
C THR A 34 -14.17 -17.22 12.57
N VAL A 35 -13.21 -18.14 12.72
CA VAL A 35 -11.78 -17.82 12.74
C VAL A 35 -11.34 -17.22 11.41
N ALA A 36 -11.78 -17.78 10.28
CA ALA A 36 -11.44 -17.27 8.96
C ALA A 36 -11.88 -15.81 8.76
N LEU A 37 -13.13 -15.49 9.11
CA LEU A 37 -13.67 -14.13 9.03
C LEU A 37 -13.02 -13.16 10.03
N GLY A 38 -12.71 -13.65 11.23
CA GLY A 38 -12.01 -12.86 12.25
C GLY A 38 -10.59 -12.49 11.81
N ALA A 39 -9.87 -13.42 11.17
CA ALA A 39 -8.52 -13.19 10.68
C ALA A 39 -8.47 -12.08 9.61
N THR A 40 -9.43 -12.07 8.67
CA THR A 40 -9.48 -11.04 7.62
C THR A 40 -9.83 -9.66 8.19
N ALA A 41 -10.80 -9.59 9.12
CA ALA A 41 -11.17 -8.32 9.75
C ALA A 41 -10.04 -7.73 10.59
N LEU A 42 -9.27 -8.60 11.25
CA LEU A 42 -8.11 -8.20 12.04
C LEU A 42 -6.96 -7.72 11.15
N ASP A 43 -6.70 -8.39 10.02
CA ASP A 43 -5.68 -7.97 9.05
C ASP A 43 -5.95 -6.58 8.49
N ASP A 44 -7.20 -6.31 8.07
CA ASP A 44 -7.62 -4.98 7.60
C ASP A 44 -7.45 -3.89 8.66
N SER A 45 -7.78 -4.21 9.92
CA SER A 45 -7.61 -3.27 11.04
C SER A 45 -6.13 -2.98 11.31
N GLN A 46 -5.27 -4.00 11.25
CA GLN A 46 -3.83 -3.85 11.42
C GLN A 46 -3.22 -3.00 10.28
N ARG A 47 -3.60 -3.27 9.03
CA ARG A 47 -3.15 -2.49 7.85
C ARG A 47 -3.51 -1.02 7.97
N THR A 48 -4.74 -0.72 8.38
CA THR A 48 -5.21 0.66 8.57
C THR A 48 -4.37 1.37 9.64
N ALA A 49 -4.11 0.70 10.76
CA ALA A 49 -3.32 1.25 11.84
C ALA A 49 -1.84 1.48 11.43
N ASP A 50 -1.27 0.60 10.60
CA ASP A 50 0.08 0.80 10.05
C ASP A 50 0.16 2.02 9.14
N ILE A 51 -0.80 2.21 8.24
CA ILE A 51 -0.85 3.38 7.36
C ILE A 51 -0.91 4.67 8.20
N GLN A 52 -1.80 4.72 9.19
CA GLN A 52 -1.94 5.88 10.07
C GLN A 52 -0.65 6.18 10.86
N ARG A 53 0.07 5.14 11.31
CA ARG A 53 1.36 5.31 11.99
C ARG A 53 2.41 5.92 11.06
N VAL A 54 2.49 5.44 9.82
CA VAL A 54 3.46 5.94 8.83
C VAL A 54 3.14 7.39 8.46
N GLU A 55 1.87 7.74 8.26
CA GLU A 55 1.43 9.11 8.01
C GLU A 55 1.82 10.07 9.15
N GLY A 56 1.64 9.64 10.40
CA GLY A 56 2.07 10.40 11.58
C GLY A 56 3.60 10.59 11.62
N ALA A 57 4.36 9.54 11.33
CA ALA A 57 5.82 9.60 11.28
C ALA A 57 6.33 10.54 10.17
N MET A 58 5.72 10.50 8.98
CA MET A 58 6.07 11.37 7.85
C MET A 58 5.72 12.83 8.12
N THR A 59 4.57 13.11 8.72
CA THR A 59 4.20 14.47 9.17
C THR A 59 5.24 15.04 10.14
N GLN A 60 5.78 14.19 11.01
CA GLN A 60 6.79 14.60 11.97
C GLN A 60 8.18 14.80 11.34
N VAL A 61 8.51 14.05 10.29
CA VAL A 61 9.70 14.25 9.46
C VAL A 61 9.59 15.57 8.69
N ASP A 62 8.45 15.87 8.08
CA ASP A 62 8.19 17.14 7.38
C ASP A 62 8.36 18.35 8.34
N SER A 63 7.79 18.23 9.54
CA SER A 63 7.94 19.23 10.60
C SER A 63 9.40 19.46 11.03
N LYS A 64 10.28 18.46 10.88
CA LYS A 64 11.72 18.56 11.18
C LYS A 64 12.57 18.93 9.97
N ALA A 65 12.17 18.56 8.76
CA ALA A 65 12.84 18.94 7.51
C ALA A 65 12.71 20.45 7.25
N SER A 66 11.57 21.04 7.62
CA SER A 66 11.35 22.50 7.67
C SER A 66 12.39 23.24 8.53
N LEU A 67 12.97 22.58 9.55
CA LEU A 67 14.04 23.15 10.38
C LEU A 67 15.45 23.07 9.75
N VAL A 68 15.63 22.37 8.61
CA VAL A 68 16.94 22.11 7.98
C VAL A 68 17.12 22.86 6.66
N ALA A 69 16.19 23.75 6.28
CA ALA A 69 16.31 24.64 5.12
C ALA A 69 17.36 25.77 5.31
N HIS A 70 18.38 25.57 6.15
CA HIS A 70 19.60 26.38 6.27
C HIS A 70 20.85 25.46 6.22
N GLY A 71 21.17 24.92 5.04
CA GLY A 71 22.55 24.60 4.64
C GLY A 71 22.99 23.12 4.57
N GLY A 72 23.33 22.69 3.34
CA GLY A 72 24.54 21.93 3.01
C GLY A 72 24.53 20.39 3.10
N SER A 73 24.22 19.68 2.00
CA SER A 73 25.08 18.61 1.41
C SER A 73 24.39 17.80 0.29
N PRO A 74 25.11 17.43 -0.80
CA PRO A 74 24.56 16.68 -1.93
C PRO A 74 24.60 15.17 -1.72
N SER A 75 23.52 14.50 -2.14
CA SER A 75 23.31 13.05 -2.25
C SER A 75 23.17 12.26 -0.92
N GLN A 76 21.93 11.84 -0.65
CA GLN A 76 21.62 10.90 0.42
C GLN A 76 21.23 9.55 -0.21
N ARG A 77 22.07 8.53 0.01
CA ARG A 77 21.78 7.15 -0.40
C ARG A 77 20.79 6.54 0.59
N LEU A 78 19.55 6.35 0.17
CA LEU A 78 18.53 5.70 0.99
C LEU A 78 18.49 4.21 0.65
N ARG A 79 18.75 3.35 1.63
CA ARG A 79 18.48 1.92 1.54
C ARG A 79 17.03 1.71 1.93
N LEU A 80 16.20 1.35 0.97
CA LEU A 80 14.84 0.90 1.20
C LEU A 80 14.87 -0.63 1.15
N ASP A 81 14.28 -1.28 2.15
CA ASP A 81 14.04 -2.72 2.16
C ASP A 81 12.58 -2.91 1.72
N PRO A 82 12.32 -3.16 0.41
CA PRO A 82 10.97 -3.40 -0.06
C PRO A 82 10.57 -4.75 0.53
N GLY A 83 9.62 -4.76 1.47
CA GLY A 83 9.08 -6.01 2.02
C GLY A 83 8.67 -6.97 0.90
N ARG A 84 8.58 -8.27 1.23
CA ARG A 84 8.54 -9.44 0.31
C ARG A 84 7.66 -9.41 -0.95
N ASN A 85 6.77 -8.43 -1.15
CA ASN A 85 5.87 -8.28 -2.30
C ASN A 85 5.80 -6.82 -2.83
N ALA A 86 6.91 -6.09 -2.86
CA ALA A 86 6.94 -4.74 -3.42
C ALA A 86 8.14 -4.57 -4.34
N ASP A 87 7.91 -3.97 -5.50
CA ASP A 87 8.95 -3.69 -6.48
C ASP A 87 9.35 -2.21 -6.39
N LEU A 88 10.65 -1.97 -6.21
CA LEU A 88 11.25 -0.65 -6.24
C LEU A 88 12.15 -0.57 -7.47
N ARG A 89 11.84 0.35 -8.38
CA ARG A 89 12.60 0.56 -9.62
C ARG A 89 12.96 2.02 -9.80
N VAL A 90 14.11 2.25 -10.43
CA VAL A 90 14.56 3.58 -10.87
C VAL A 90 14.44 3.61 -12.39
N ASP A 91 13.73 4.61 -12.89
CA ASP A 91 13.56 4.85 -14.31
C ASP A 91 14.08 6.25 -14.65
N GLU A 92 15.25 6.31 -15.28
CA GLU A 92 15.94 7.56 -15.60
C GLU A 92 15.24 8.38 -16.70
N GLY A 93 14.33 7.77 -17.46
CA GLY A 93 13.58 8.38 -18.56
C GLY A 93 12.08 8.46 -18.33
N ALA A 94 11.63 8.36 -17.07
CA ALA A 94 10.22 8.27 -16.70
C ALA A 94 9.36 9.47 -17.16
N GLY A 95 9.95 10.61 -17.51
CA GLY A 95 9.23 11.71 -18.14
C GLY A 95 10.11 12.89 -18.53
N SER A 96 9.49 13.94 -19.04
CA SER A 96 10.16 15.21 -19.34
C SER A 96 9.40 16.39 -18.74
N MET A 97 10.15 17.45 -18.42
CA MET A 97 9.61 18.75 -18.02
C MET A 97 10.04 19.77 -19.05
N ARG A 98 9.07 20.47 -19.63
CA ARG A 98 9.27 21.59 -20.55
C ARG A 98 8.90 22.89 -19.85
N ILE A 99 9.84 23.82 -19.80
CA ILE A 99 9.68 25.17 -19.28
C ILE A 99 9.69 26.12 -20.47
N GLU A 100 8.65 26.93 -20.60
CA GLU A 100 8.51 27.93 -21.65
C GLU A 100 8.40 29.31 -21.01
N VAL A 101 9.29 30.21 -21.40
CA VAL A 101 9.34 31.59 -20.90
C VAL A 101 9.14 32.53 -22.07
N GLU A 102 8.02 33.23 -22.07
CA GLU A 102 7.71 34.26 -23.06
C GLU A 102 8.29 35.60 -22.60
N THR A 103 9.03 36.27 -23.50
CA THR A 103 9.65 37.58 -23.27
C THR A 103 9.36 38.50 -24.45
N GLU A 104 9.61 39.81 -24.29
CA GLU A 104 9.49 40.77 -25.40
C GLU A 104 10.40 40.43 -26.60
N ASN A 105 11.51 39.71 -26.36
CA ASN A 105 12.46 39.30 -27.38
C ASN A 105 12.17 37.91 -27.98
N GLY A 106 11.04 37.30 -27.60
CA GLY A 106 10.62 35.97 -28.05
C GLY A 106 10.50 34.96 -26.92
N THR A 107 10.25 33.70 -27.31
CA THR A 107 9.98 32.60 -26.41
C THR A 107 11.20 31.69 -26.23
N TYR A 108 11.58 31.44 -24.97
CA TYR A 108 12.65 30.52 -24.61
C TYR A 108 12.05 29.22 -24.08
N THR A 109 12.39 28.10 -24.72
CA THR A 109 11.97 26.77 -24.29
C THR A 109 13.16 25.98 -23.77
N ASN A 110 13.03 25.39 -22.60
CA ASN A 110 13.98 24.44 -22.03
C ASN A 110 13.25 23.13 -21.72
N GLU A 111 13.80 22.00 -22.17
CA GLU A 111 13.26 20.68 -21.86
C GLU A 111 14.33 19.86 -21.13
N THR A 112 13.93 19.21 -20.05
CA THR A 112 14.80 18.35 -19.24
C THR A 112 14.12 17.02 -18.97
N THR A 113 14.88 15.94 -19.05
CA THR A 113 14.41 14.60 -18.71
C THR A 113 14.38 14.44 -17.19
N LEU A 114 13.30 13.85 -16.69
CA LEU A 114 13.10 13.56 -15.28
C LEU A 114 13.14 12.05 -15.05
N GLY A 115 14.09 11.63 -14.21
CA GLY A 115 14.05 10.30 -13.63
C GLY A 115 12.96 10.20 -12.56
N ALA A 116 12.46 8.99 -12.33
CA ALA A 116 11.53 8.69 -11.27
C ALA A 116 12.02 7.51 -10.42
N ILE A 117 11.74 7.60 -9.11
CA ILE A 117 11.80 6.45 -8.21
C ILE A 117 10.36 5.95 -8.09
N ILE A 118 10.14 4.71 -8.49
CA ILE A 118 8.80 4.14 -8.60
C ILE A 118 8.70 2.96 -7.66
N TYR A 119 7.68 3.01 -6.82
CA TYR A 119 7.28 1.95 -5.91
C TYR A 119 5.93 1.39 -6.35
N GLU A 120 5.87 0.08 -6.55
CA GLU A 120 4.67 -0.60 -7.03
C GLU A 120 4.24 -1.69 -6.04
N ARG A 121 2.93 -1.72 -5.74
CA ARG A 121 2.31 -2.77 -4.94
C ARG A 121 0.89 -3.02 -5.44
N GLY A 122 0.68 -4.17 -6.09
CA GLY A 122 -0.60 -4.47 -6.72
C GLY A 122 -0.90 -3.43 -7.81
N ASP A 123 -2.06 -2.78 -7.72
CA ASP A 123 -2.46 -1.74 -8.68
C ASP A 123 -2.07 -0.31 -8.24
N ASP A 124 -1.51 -0.14 -7.04
CA ASP A 124 -1.05 1.16 -6.54
C ASP A 124 0.41 1.42 -6.96
N VAL A 125 0.64 2.58 -7.55
CA VAL A 125 1.95 3.10 -7.96
C VAL A 125 2.22 4.41 -7.25
N ILE A 126 3.38 4.54 -6.60
CA ILE A 126 3.87 5.78 -6.02
C ILE A 126 5.16 6.16 -6.72
N ALA A 127 5.21 7.36 -7.28
CA ALA A 127 6.38 7.86 -8.00
C ALA A 127 6.85 9.20 -7.39
N TYR A 128 8.15 9.28 -7.09
CA TYR A 128 8.82 10.55 -6.87
C TYR A 128 9.49 10.98 -8.17
N GLN A 129 9.06 12.12 -8.72
CA GLN A 129 9.53 12.62 -10.01
C GLN A 129 9.54 14.15 -10.01
N GLY A 130 10.65 14.74 -10.45
CA GLY A 130 10.77 16.20 -10.62
C GLY A 130 10.55 17.01 -9.34
N GLY A 131 10.80 16.43 -8.16
CA GLY A 131 10.56 17.08 -6.87
C GLY A 131 9.17 16.85 -6.28
N GLY A 132 8.22 16.30 -7.05
CA GLY A 132 6.87 16.00 -6.61
C GLY A 132 6.65 14.52 -6.30
N VAL A 133 5.60 14.22 -5.54
CA VAL A 133 5.15 12.86 -5.26
C VAL A 133 3.77 12.64 -5.88
N TRP A 134 3.66 11.55 -6.62
CA TRP A 134 2.46 11.16 -7.35
C TRP A 134 1.98 9.79 -6.87
N ARG A 135 0.66 9.62 -6.78
CA ARG A 135 0.03 8.32 -6.57
C ARG A 135 -0.90 8.03 -7.73
N ALA A 136 -0.74 6.87 -8.35
CA ALA A 136 -1.60 6.38 -9.39
C ALA A 136 -2.19 5.02 -9.01
N ASN A 137 -3.44 4.81 -9.40
CA ASN A 137 -4.16 3.55 -9.28
C ASN A 137 -5.09 3.41 -10.52
N PRO A 138 -5.89 2.33 -10.64
CA PRO A 138 -6.78 2.13 -11.79
C PRO A 138 -7.84 3.24 -11.96
N ASP A 139 -8.21 3.93 -10.88
CA ASP A 139 -9.21 4.99 -10.89
C ASP A 139 -8.63 6.35 -11.33
N GLY A 140 -7.30 6.51 -11.27
CA GLY A 140 -6.61 7.70 -11.76
C GLY A 140 -5.29 8.00 -11.06
N ALA A 141 -4.70 9.15 -11.41
CA ALA A 141 -3.49 9.66 -10.82
C ALA A 141 -3.75 10.97 -10.07
N ARG A 142 -3.13 11.14 -8.90
CA ARG A 142 -3.20 12.37 -8.12
C ARG A 142 -1.83 12.78 -7.60
N MET A 143 -1.64 14.09 -7.53
CA MET A 143 -0.49 14.69 -6.87
C MET A 143 -0.69 14.58 -5.36
N VAL A 144 0.26 13.92 -4.68
CA VAL A 144 0.28 13.78 -3.22
C VAL A 144 1.06 14.94 -2.60
N SER A 145 2.21 15.27 -3.19
CA SER A 145 3.02 16.41 -2.78
C SER A 145 3.46 17.19 -4.01
N PRO A 146 3.21 18.51 -4.07
CA PRO A 146 3.66 19.33 -5.19
C PRO A 146 5.19 19.47 -5.19
N PRO A 147 5.81 19.58 -6.38
CA PRO A 147 7.23 19.92 -6.47
C PRO A 147 7.49 21.33 -5.94
N GLU A 148 8.63 21.52 -5.28
CA GLU A 148 9.08 22.85 -4.88
C GLU A 148 9.79 23.55 -6.04
N PHE A 149 9.28 24.71 -6.44
CA PHE A 149 9.93 25.58 -7.41
C PHE A 149 10.51 26.81 -6.73
N HIS A 150 11.82 26.99 -6.89
CA HIS A 150 12.50 28.21 -6.45
C HIS A 150 13.06 28.92 -7.68
N TYR A 151 12.47 30.07 -8.01
CA TYR A 151 13.01 30.95 -9.03
C TYR A 151 13.99 31.91 -8.37
N ARG A 152 15.30 31.69 -8.55
CA ARG A 152 16.31 32.72 -8.27
C ARG A 152 16.44 33.58 -9.52
N GLY A 153 15.59 34.60 -9.61
CA GLY A 153 15.85 35.68 -10.54
C GLY A 153 17.05 36.47 -10.02
N ASP A 154 18.12 36.55 -10.81
CA ASP A 154 18.98 37.72 -10.73
C ASP A 154 18.07 38.91 -11.11
N THR A 155 17.90 39.83 -10.16
CA THR A 155 17.18 41.07 -10.37
C THR A 155 17.78 41.78 -11.59
N LEU A 156 17.02 41.91 -12.67
CA LEU A 156 17.37 42.89 -13.70
C LEU A 156 17.25 44.28 -13.07
N THR A 157 18.39 44.92 -12.85
CA THR A 157 18.46 46.38 -12.81
C THR A 157 18.39 46.93 -14.22
#